data_AF-A0A0H2Z902-F1
#
_entry.id   AF-A0A0H2Z902-F1
#
_cell.length_a   1.000
_cell.length_b   1.000
_cell.length_c   1.000
_cell.angle_alpha   90.00
_cell.angle_beta   90.00
_cell.angle_gamma   90.00
#
_symmetry.space_group_name_H-M   'P 1'
#
loop_
_entity.id
_entity.type
_entity.pdbx_description
1 polymer ?
#
loop_
_entity_poly.entity_id
_entity_poly.type
_entity_poly.pdbx_seq_one_letter_code
_entity_poly.pdbx_strand_id
1 'polypeptide(L)'
;MPSFVWDRDTEEAWSEPYEYGGQEQFHREAYKVLSLIKLHYAEKDMHFDRDEKTLDKAIWLIQIDALEALIDALKLTEEKRHRIASRLFRDAVETMDISAYFYLAGDEARKDLAKWYNNEVIPHKVFREFIKKYECQDKAKNLSNLYSDLSKYTHRTYSAITKSYLLGRNNKIAYDGFSEAGFRVLPHVISLSYAIIAALIKRFVTIAENSQQIDSAKICDIWAASLERETVPRRFGPRPGQVLRSAPIAFDLRLDED
;
A
#
# COMPACT_ATOMS: atom_id res chain seq x y z
N MET A 1 11.99 -4.95 -11.82
CA MET A 1 12.79 -4.96 -10.57
C MET A 1 13.07 -6.41 -10.20
N PRO A 2 14.31 -6.83 -9.86
CA PRO A 2 14.59 -8.24 -9.59
C PRO A 2 14.75 -8.54 -8.08
N SER A 3 14.05 -7.82 -7.20
CA SER A 3 14.08 -8.15 -5.76
C SER A 3 12.76 -8.80 -5.34
N PHE A 4 12.80 -10.10 -5.02
CA PHE A 4 11.62 -10.88 -4.64
C PHE A 4 10.90 -10.30 -3.42
N VAL A 5 11.56 -9.43 -2.64
CA VAL A 5 10.99 -8.82 -1.45
C VAL A 5 9.83 -7.86 -1.77
N TRP A 6 9.76 -7.32 -2.99
CA TRP A 6 8.70 -6.39 -3.43
C TRP A 6 7.51 -7.04 -4.13
N ASP A 7 7.68 -8.26 -4.65
CA ASP A 7 6.74 -8.87 -5.59
C ASP A 7 6.01 -10.09 -5.03
N ARG A 8 6.05 -10.29 -3.71
CA ARG A 8 5.26 -11.36 -3.10
C ARG A 8 3.78 -11.05 -3.09
N ASP A 9 3.02 -12.10 -3.39
CA ASP A 9 1.59 -12.13 -3.12
C ASP A 9 1.31 -12.21 -1.61
N THR A 10 0.15 -11.69 -1.20
CA THR A 10 -0.25 -11.65 0.22
C THR A 10 -0.57 -13.03 0.80
N GLU A 11 -1.12 -13.96 0.01
CA GLU A 11 -1.33 -15.35 0.44
C GLU A 11 0.02 -16.09 0.54
N GLU A 12 0.94 -15.83 -0.40
CA GLU A 12 2.30 -16.38 -0.35
C GLU A 12 3.07 -15.85 0.86
N ALA A 13 3.01 -14.55 1.14
CA ALA A 13 3.68 -13.94 2.30
C ALA A 13 3.10 -14.40 3.65
N TRP A 14 1.83 -14.83 3.67
CA TRP A 14 1.23 -15.46 4.85
C TRP A 14 1.67 -16.92 5.00
N SER A 15 1.63 -17.71 3.93
CA SER A 15 1.92 -19.16 3.96
C SER A 15 3.42 -19.45 4.09
N GLU A 16 4.25 -18.66 3.41
CA GLU A 16 5.70 -18.72 3.43
C GLU A 16 6.26 -17.36 3.84
N PRO A 17 6.33 -17.00 5.13
CA PRO A 17 6.80 -15.69 5.57
C PRO A 17 8.18 -15.34 5.00
N TYR A 18 8.44 -14.05 4.81
CA TYR A 18 9.79 -13.58 4.56
C TYR A 18 10.69 -14.01 5.73
N GLU A 19 11.89 -14.46 5.38
CA GLU A 19 12.97 -14.59 6.35
C GLU A 19 13.35 -13.23 6.91
N TYR A 20 13.96 -13.19 8.10
CA TYR A 20 14.34 -11.92 8.75
C TYR A 20 15.16 -11.00 7.85
N GLY A 21 16.14 -11.54 7.10
CA GLY A 21 16.90 -10.75 6.14
C GLY A 21 16.05 -10.14 5.02
N GLY A 22 15.02 -10.85 4.55
CA GLY A 22 14.09 -10.35 3.54
C GLY A 22 13.14 -9.28 4.09
N GLN A 23 12.70 -9.45 5.34
CA GLN A 23 11.93 -8.44 6.06
C GLN A 23 12.72 -7.14 6.26
N GLU A 24 13.97 -7.26 6.72
CA GLU A 24 14.86 -6.13 6.95
C GLU A 24 15.22 -5.41 5.65
N GLN A 25 15.53 -6.15 4.58
CA GLN A 25 15.79 -5.56 3.26
C GLN A 25 14.56 -4.81 2.75
N PHE A 26 13.38 -5.45 2.75
CA PHE A 26 12.14 -4.79 2.33
C PHE A 26 11.93 -3.49 3.12
N HIS A 27 12.06 -3.54 4.44
CA HIS A 27 11.85 -2.37 5.28
C HIS A 27 12.82 -1.22 4.93
N ARG A 28 14.12 -1.49 4.78
CA ARG A 28 15.12 -0.46 4.42
C ARG A 28 14.82 0.15 3.04
N GLU A 29 14.53 -0.69 2.06
CA GLU A 29 14.21 -0.24 0.70
C GLU A 29 12.92 0.58 0.69
N ALA A 30 11.85 0.08 1.32
CA ALA A 30 10.56 0.76 1.40
C ALA A 30 10.64 2.09 2.15
N TYR A 31 11.39 2.14 3.26
CA TYR A 31 11.65 3.37 4.00
C TYR A 31 12.34 4.40 3.11
N LYS A 32 13.34 3.97 2.33
CA LYS A 32 14.08 4.85 1.42
C LYS A 32 13.21 5.35 0.27
N VAL A 33 12.40 4.50 -0.34
CA VAL A 33 11.40 4.88 -1.36
C VAL A 33 10.47 5.95 -0.82
N LEU A 34 9.79 5.66 0.30
CA LEU A 34 8.83 6.58 0.91
C LEU A 34 9.48 7.91 1.33
N SER A 35 10.70 7.87 1.85
CA SER A 35 11.44 9.08 2.24
C SER A 35 11.79 9.97 1.05
N LEU A 36 12.22 9.38 -0.07
CA LEU A 36 12.54 10.14 -1.28
C LEU A 36 11.28 10.70 -1.96
N ILE A 37 10.18 9.94 -1.95
CA ILE A 37 8.87 10.45 -2.37
C ILE A 37 8.48 11.63 -1.49
N LYS A 38 8.54 11.50 -0.16
CA LYS A 38 8.21 12.58 0.77
C LYS A 38 9.06 13.83 0.52
N LEU A 39 10.36 13.66 0.27
CA LEU A 39 11.24 14.78 -0.08
C LEU A 39 10.81 15.49 -1.36
N HIS A 40 10.37 14.73 -2.38
CA HIS A 40 9.83 15.30 -3.62
C HIS A 40 8.54 16.09 -3.38
N TYR A 41 7.59 15.55 -2.61
CA TYR A 41 6.36 16.28 -2.27
C TYR A 41 6.63 17.56 -1.47
N ALA A 42 7.69 17.57 -0.65
CA ALA A 42 8.11 18.74 0.10
C ALA A 42 8.66 19.88 -0.79
N GLU A 43 8.97 19.64 -2.06
CA GLU A 43 9.33 20.71 -3.01
C GLU A 43 8.15 21.67 -3.26
N LYS A 44 6.90 21.20 -3.08
CA LYS A 44 5.68 22.01 -3.11
C LYS A 44 5.25 22.50 -1.72
N ASP A 45 6.09 22.36 -0.69
CA ASP A 45 5.79 22.95 0.62
C ASP A 45 5.65 24.47 0.51
N MET A 46 4.67 25.04 1.21
CA MET A 46 4.30 26.46 1.13
C MET A 46 3.95 26.98 -0.28
N HIS A 47 3.70 26.10 -1.26
CA HIS A 47 3.39 26.49 -2.65
C HIS A 47 1.96 27.00 -2.83
N PHE A 48 0.99 26.36 -2.16
CA PHE A 48 -0.43 26.62 -2.36
C PHE A 48 -0.98 27.63 -1.34
N ASP A 49 -1.78 28.57 -1.81
CA ASP A 49 -2.49 29.50 -0.91
C ASP A 49 -3.58 28.76 -0.12
N ARG A 50 -3.87 29.22 1.10
CA ARG A 50 -4.88 28.58 1.97
C ARG A 50 -6.25 28.44 1.27
N ASP A 51 -6.70 29.51 0.63
CA ASP A 51 -8.06 29.60 0.05
C ASP A 51 -8.10 29.20 -1.44
N GLU A 52 -6.95 28.82 -2.01
CA GLU A 52 -6.86 28.27 -3.36
C GLU A 52 -7.66 26.96 -3.45
N LYS A 53 -8.48 26.83 -4.51
CA LYS A 53 -9.32 25.65 -4.78
C LYS A 53 -8.99 25.06 -6.15
N THR A 54 -7.75 24.61 -6.32
CA THR A 54 -7.28 23.98 -7.56
C THR A 54 -7.28 22.46 -7.45
N LEU A 55 -7.26 21.80 -8.60
CA LEU A 55 -7.13 20.34 -8.68
C LEU A 55 -5.74 19.89 -8.19
N ASP A 56 -4.68 20.58 -8.59
CA ASP A 56 -3.29 20.23 -8.23
C ASP A 56 -3.11 20.23 -6.70
N LYS A 57 -3.56 21.29 -6.01
CA LYS A 57 -3.56 21.36 -4.55
C LYS A 57 -4.32 20.21 -3.90
N ALA A 58 -5.51 19.89 -4.41
CA ALA A 58 -6.33 18.83 -3.83
C ALA A 58 -5.63 17.46 -3.94
N ILE A 59 -5.07 17.16 -5.11
CA ILE A 59 -4.31 15.93 -5.33
C ILE A 59 -3.10 15.88 -4.42
N TRP A 60 -2.33 16.96 -4.34
CA TRP A 60 -1.15 17.05 -3.47
C TRP A 60 -1.50 16.81 -2.00
N LEU A 61 -2.54 17.48 -1.47
CA LEU A 61 -3.00 17.30 -0.08
C LEU A 61 -3.41 15.85 0.21
N ILE A 62 -4.20 15.26 -0.67
CA ILE A 62 -4.74 13.91 -0.49
C ILE A 62 -3.63 12.86 -0.63
N GLN A 63 -2.70 13.04 -1.57
CA GLN A 63 -1.58 12.11 -1.73
C GLN A 63 -0.56 12.24 -0.60
N ILE A 64 -0.33 13.42 -0.02
CA ILE A 64 0.47 13.52 1.21
C ILE A 64 -0.17 12.73 2.35
N ASP A 65 -1.48 12.82 2.55
CA ASP A 65 -2.17 12.07 3.61
C ASP A 65 -2.02 10.54 3.41
N ALA A 66 -2.19 10.06 2.16
CA ALA A 66 -1.94 8.67 1.82
C ALA A 66 -0.47 8.25 2.03
N LEU A 67 0.48 9.13 1.72
CA LEU A 67 1.91 8.90 1.89
C LEU A 67 2.30 8.78 3.37
N GLU A 68 1.81 9.68 4.23
CA GLU A 68 2.04 9.62 5.68
C GLU A 68 1.42 8.35 6.26
N ALA A 69 0.21 7.96 5.83
CA ALA A 69 -0.39 6.70 6.25
C ALA A 69 0.48 5.46 5.90
N LEU A 70 1.14 5.47 4.74
CA LEU A 70 2.08 4.39 4.35
C LEU A 70 3.36 4.40 5.20
N ILE A 71 3.92 5.58 5.48
CA ILE A 71 5.11 5.74 6.34
C ILE A 71 4.81 5.22 7.74
N ASP A 72 3.68 5.63 8.33
CA ASP A 72 3.24 5.20 9.64
C ASP A 72 2.94 3.69 9.66
N ALA A 73 2.32 3.16 8.61
CA ALA A 73 2.07 1.74 8.51
C ALA A 73 3.37 0.92 8.47
N LEU A 74 4.37 1.36 7.71
CA LEU A 74 5.69 0.71 7.65
C LEU A 74 6.38 0.72 9.01
N LYS A 75 6.39 1.86 9.70
CA LYS A 75 6.98 2.02 11.04
C LYS A 75 6.27 1.16 12.07
N LEU A 76 4.94 1.18 12.09
CA LEU A 76 4.15 0.37 13.01
C LEU A 76 4.33 -1.13 12.77
N THR A 77 4.50 -1.56 11.51
CA THR A 77 4.81 -2.96 11.19
C THR A 77 6.20 -3.35 11.71
N GLU A 78 7.22 -2.50 11.58
CA GLU A 78 8.56 -2.70 12.15
C GLU A 78 8.51 -2.82 13.69
N GLU A 79 7.75 -1.93 14.34
CA GLU A 79 7.49 -1.97 15.80
C GLU A 79 6.61 -3.16 16.21
N LYS A 80 6.22 -4.03 15.27
CA LYS A 80 5.34 -5.19 15.48
C LYS A 80 3.95 -4.83 16.01
N ARG A 81 3.49 -3.61 15.71
CA ARG A 81 2.16 -3.07 16.02
C ARG A 81 1.21 -3.20 14.82
N HIS A 82 1.23 -4.36 14.18
CA HIS A 82 0.49 -4.67 12.95
C HIS A 82 -1.03 -4.48 13.06
N ARG A 83 -1.60 -4.59 14.26
CA ARG A 83 -3.05 -4.35 14.50
C ARG A 83 -3.47 -2.90 14.26
N ILE A 84 -2.55 -1.96 14.44
CA ILE A 84 -2.76 -0.54 14.16
C ILE A 84 -2.41 -0.28 12.70
N ALA A 85 -1.26 -0.80 12.22
CA ALA A 85 -0.85 -0.69 10.82
C ALA A 85 -1.95 -1.18 9.84
N SER A 86 -2.64 -2.28 10.18
CA SER A 86 -3.67 -2.86 9.32
C SER A 86 -4.89 -1.97 9.10
N ARG A 87 -5.11 -0.96 9.96
CA ARG A 87 -6.15 0.06 9.77
C ARG A 87 -5.72 1.08 8.72
N LEU A 88 -4.47 1.52 8.80
CA LEU A 88 -3.88 2.49 7.87
C LEU A 88 -3.82 1.98 6.44
N PHE A 89 -3.75 0.67 6.22
CA PHE A 89 -3.78 0.10 4.86
C PHE A 89 -5.06 0.47 4.10
N ARG A 90 -6.21 0.45 4.79
CA ARG A 90 -7.48 0.84 4.18
C ARG A 90 -7.52 2.34 3.94
N ASP A 91 -7.11 3.12 4.94
CA ASP A 91 -7.09 4.58 4.85
C ASP A 91 -6.22 5.05 3.68
N ALA A 92 -5.02 4.46 3.50
CA ALA A 92 -4.14 4.75 2.38
C ALA A 92 -4.79 4.42 1.02
N VAL A 93 -5.41 3.24 0.87
CA VAL A 93 -6.10 2.85 -0.37
C VAL A 93 -7.28 3.77 -0.68
N GLU A 94 -8.12 4.03 0.31
CA GLU A 94 -9.32 4.84 0.10
C GLU A 94 -8.93 6.28 -0.25
N THR A 95 -7.88 6.82 0.35
CA THR A 95 -7.35 8.17 0.08
C THR A 95 -6.69 8.26 -1.30
N MET A 96 -5.92 7.25 -1.69
CA MET A 96 -5.37 7.14 -3.05
C MET A 96 -6.48 7.15 -4.12
N ASP A 97 -7.57 6.42 -3.89
CA ASP A 97 -8.70 6.35 -4.83
C ASP A 97 -9.42 7.70 -4.98
N ILE A 98 -9.47 8.53 -3.93
CA ILE A 98 -10.00 9.90 -4.03
C ILE A 98 -9.14 10.73 -4.99
N SER A 99 -7.82 10.69 -4.82
CA SER A 99 -6.90 11.48 -5.68
C SER A 99 -6.98 11.04 -7.14
N ALA A 100 -7.03 9.72 -7.39
CA ALA A 100 -7.16 9.16 -8.72
C ALA A 100 -8.51 9.54 -9.36
N TYR A 101 -9.60 9.50 -8.59
CA TYR A 101 -10.92 9.94 -9.05
C TYR A 101 -10.92 11.42 -9.45
N PHE A 102 -10.42 12.30 -8.59
CA PHE A 102 -10.43 13.74 -8.88
C PHE A 102 -9.62 14.10 -10.12
N TYR A 103 -8.54 13.37 -10.39
CA TYR A 103 -7.74 13.58 -11.57
C TYR A 103 -8.39 13.00 -12.85
N LEU A 104 -8.93 11.79 -12.78
CA LEU A 104 -9.31 11.02 -13.98
C LEU A 104 -10.79 11.14 -14.38
N ALA A 105 -11.70 11.48 -13.46
CA ALA A 105 -13.15 11.40 -13.72
C ALA A 105 -13.76 12.65 -14.37
N GLY A 106 -12.95 13.64 -14.75
CA GLY A 106 -13.39 14.81 -15.53
C GLY A 106 -14.51 15.62 -14.86
N ASP A 107 -15.60 15.88 -15.60
CA ASP A 107 -16.69 16.78 -15.21
C ASP A 107 -17.40 16.38 -13.92
N GLU A 108 -17.57 15.08 -13.68
CA GLU A 108 -18.18 14.55 -12.46
C GLU A 108 -17.30 14.86 -11.25
N ALA A 109 -16.00 14.57 -11.37
CA ALA A 109 -15.01 14.87 -10.35
C ALA A 109 -14.93 16.36 -10.02
N ARG A 110 -15.09 17.27 -11.00
CA ARG A 110 -15.06 18.72 -10.75
C ARG A 110 -16.18 19.18 -9.81
N LYS A 111 -17.38 18.60 -9.95
CA LYS A 111 -18.52 18.92 -9.05
C LYS A 111 -18.26 18.41 -7.64
N ASP A 112 -17.78 17.18 -7.53
CA ASP A 112 -17.49 16.59 -6.23
C ASP A 112 -16.27 17.24 -5.56
N LEU A 113 -15.26 17.65 -6.31
CA LEU A 113 -14.13 18.44 -5.79
C LEU A 113 -14.59 19.75 -5.16
N ALA A 114 -15.54 20.45 -5.79
CA ALA A 114 -16.12 21.68 -5.22
C ALA A 114 -16.84 21.41 -3.88
N LYS A 115 -17.59 20.30 -3.79
CA LYS A 115 -18.23 19.85 -2.54
C LYS A 115 -17.19 19.51 -1.48
N TRP A 116 -16.12 18.78 -1.84
CA TRP A 116 -15.03 18.43 -0.93
C TRP A 116 -14.36 19.67 -0.34
N TYR A 117 -14.06 20.69 -1.15
CA TYR A 117 -13.56 21.98 -0.67
C TYR A 117 -14.54 22.76 0.22
N ASN A 118 -15.84 22.43 0.15
CA ASN A 118 -16.89 22.99 1.01
C ASN A 118 -17.17 22.09 2.24
N ASN A 119 -16.28 21.15 2.55
CA ASN A 119 -16.36 20.24 3.68
C ASN A 119 -17.59 19.29 3.63
N GLU A 120 -18.05 18.97 2.42
CA GLU A 120 -19.09 17.96 2.22
C GLU A 120 -18.46 16.56 2.08
N VAL A 121 -19.16 15.56 2.63
CA VAL A 121 -18.72 14.16 2.54
C VAL A 121 -19.18 13.56 1.21
N ILE A 122 -18.23 13.19 0.37
CA ILE A 122 -18.50 12.36 -0.81
C ILE A 122 -18.44 10.89 -0.36
N PRO A 123 -19.49 10.09 -0.57
CA PRO A 123 -19.46 8.69 -0.20
C PRO A 123 -18.35 7.94 -0.95
N HIS A 124 -17.51 7.20 -0.23
CA HIS A 124 -16.38 6.48 -0.85
C HIS A 124 -16.81 5.46 -1.92
N LYS A 125 -18.08 5.03 -1.92
CA LYS A 125 -18.68 4.23 -2.99
C LYS A 125 -18.52 4.89 -4.37
N VAL A 126 -18.62 6.22 -4.46
CA VAL A 126 -18.45 6.99 -5.71
C VAL A 126 -17.07 6.72 -6.32
N PHE A 127 -16.02 6.90 -5.52
CA PHE A 127 -14.64 6.66 -5.96
C PHE A 127 -14.42 5.20 -6.36
N ARG A 128 -14.90 4.27 -5.54
CA ARG A 128 -14.76 2.84 -5.79
C ARG A 128 -15.44 2.38 -7.08
N GLU A 129 -16.65 2.88 -7.35
CA GLU A 129 -17.38 2.56 -8.58
C GLU A 129 -16.69 3.14 -9.81
N PHE A 130 -16.16 4.36 -9.71
CA PHE A 130 -15.34 4.94 -10.76
C PHE A 130 -14.09 4.09 -11.06
N ILE A 131 -13.29 3.76 -10.05
CA ILE A 131 -12.05 2.99 -10.23
C ILE A 131 -12.36 1.60 -10.83
N LYS A 132 -13.44 0.95 -10.40
CA LYS A 132 -13.87 -0.33 -10.99
C LYS A 132 -14.23 -0.25 -12.47
N LYS A 133 -14.78 0.88 -12.91
CA LYS A 133 -15.14 1.12 -14.32
C LYS A 133 -13.91 1.47 -15.17
N TYR A 134 -12.96 2.19 -14.57
CA TYR A 134 -11.75 2.66 -15.24
C TYR A 134 -10.68 1.57 -15.38
N GLU A 135 -10.55 0.70 -14.39
CA GLU A 135 -9.61 -0.43 -14.41
C GLU A 135 -10.14 -1.58 -15.30
N CYS A 136 -9.24 -2.28 -15.99
CA CYS A 136 -9.63 -3.48 -16.73
C CYS A 136 -10.19 -4.57 -15.78
N GLN A 137 -10.99 -5.49 -16.31
CA GLN A 137 -11.78 -6.45 -15.52
C GLN A 137 -10.95 -7.22 -14.47
N ASP A 138 -9.73 -7.63 -14.81
CA ASP A 138 -8.83 -8.34 -13.89
C ASP A 138 -8.28 -7.43 -12.80
N LYS A 139 -7.87 -6.20 -13.12
CA LYS A 139 -7.38 -5.21 -12.15
C LYS A 139 -8.50 -4.77 -11.19
N ALA A 140 -9.71 -4.55 -11.72
CA ALA A 140 -10.88 -4.22 -10.91
C ALA A 140 -11.25 -5.36 -9.94
N LYS A 141 -11.14 -6.61 -10.37
CA LYS A 141 -11.36 -7.79 -9.52
C LYS A 141 -10.31 -7.88 -8.41
N ASN A 142 -9.03 -7.70 -8.72
CA ASN A 142 -7.95 -7.72 -7.74
C ASN A 142 -8.09 -6.62 -6.70
N LEU A 143 -8.43 -5.40 -7.12
CA LEU A 143 -8.69 -4.28 -6.21
C LEU A 143 -9.91 -4.59 -5.31
N SER A 144 -10.97 -5.17 -5.86
CA SER A 144 -12.14 -5.57 -5.08
C SER A 144 -11.81 -6.64 -4.04
N ASN A 145 -10.92 -7.58 -4.36
CA ASN A 145 -10.43 -8.59 -3.41
C ASN A 145 -9.61 -7.95 -2.30
N LEU A 146 -8.65 -7.07 -2.65
CA LEU A 146 -7.87 -6.30 -1.69
C LEU A 146 -8.78 -5.52 -0.74
N TYR A 147 -9.80 -4.82 -1.25
CA TYR A 147 -10.81 -4.14 -0.44
C TYR A 147 -11.54 -5.08 0.52
N SER A 148 -11.96 -6.25 0.05
CA SER A 148 -12.62 -7.26 0.87
C SER A 148 -11.70 -7.73 2.01
N ASP A 149 -10.43 -7.94 1.72
CA ASP A 149 -9.45 -8.40 2.70
C ASP A 149 -9.09 -7.31 3.72
N LEU A 150 -8.83 -6.08 3.29
CA LEU A 150 -8.60 -4.94 4.17
C LEU A 150 -9.84 -4.63 5.04
N SER A 151 -11.03 -4.79 4.48
CA SER A 151 -12.30 -4.66 5.21
C SER A 151 -12.39 -5.68 6.35
N LYS A 152 -11.97 -6.93 6.14
CA LYS A 152 -11.95 -7.96 7.21
C LYS A 152 -11.07 -7.55 8.40
N TYR A 153 -9.94 -6.89 8.17
CA TYR A 153 -9.06 -6.36 9.23
C TYR A 153 -9.68 -5.14 9.93
N THR A 154 -10.25 -4.22 9.16
CA THR A 154 -10.90 -3.01 9.69
C THR A 154 -12.11 -3.35 10.58
N HIS A 155 -12.97 -4.25 10.10
CA HIS A 155 -14.17 -4.71 10.82
C HIS A 155 -13.90 -5.83 11.83
N ARG A 156 -12.62 -6.20 12.02
CA ARG A 156 -12.20 -7.18 13.02
C ARG A 156 -13.01 -8.49 12.96
N THR A 157 -13.15 -9.04 11.76
CA THR A 157 -13.75 -10.38 11.61
C THR A 157 -12.96 -11.40 12.42
N TYR A 158 -13.61 -12.49 12.84
CA TYR A 158 -12.99 -13.53 13.67
C TYR A 158 -11.65 -14.01 13.09
N SER A 159 -11.61 -14.31 11.78
CA SER A 159 -10.38 -14.74 11.09
C SER A 159 -9.29 -13.65 11.14
N ALA A 160 -9.63 -12.40 10.85
CA ALA A 160 -8.66 -11.31 10.86
C ALA A 160 -8.08 -11.02 12.26
N ILE A 161 -8.92 -11.06 13.30
CA ILE A 161 -8.46 -10.94 14.69
C ILE A 161 -7.52 -12.10 15.03
N THR A 162 -7.95 -13.34 14.79
CA THR A 162 -7.23 -14.55 15.21
C THR A 162 -5.90 -14.74 14.50
N LYS A 163 -5.70 -14.17 13.30
CA LYS A 163 -4.36 -14.07 12.67
C LYS A 163 -3.32 -13.38 13.55
N SER A 164 -3.75 -12.52 14.47
CA SER A 164 -2.87 -11.85 15.44
C SER A 164 -2.69 -12.64 16.75
N TYR A 165 -3.16 -13.88 16.83
CA TYR A 165 -3.02 -14.73 18.02
C TYR A 165 -2.14 -15.93 17.69
N LEU A 166 -1.35 -16.34 18.67
CA LEU A 166 -0.58 -17.56 18.61
C LEU A 166 -1.49 -18.76 18.86
N LEU A 167 -1.28 -19.85 18.13
CA LEU A 167 -1.86 -21.14 18.48
C LEU A 167 -0.92 -21.86 19.46
N GLY A 168 -1.36 -21.99 20.70
CA GLY A 168 -0.67 -22.70 21.77
C GLY A 168 -1.09 -24.17 21.87
N ARG A 169 -0.61 -24.84 22.92
CA ARG A 169 -0.94 -26.26 23.19
C ARG A 169 -2.46 -26.47 23.31
N ASN A 170 -2.93 -27.64 22.87
CA ASN A 170 -4.34 -28.07 22.93
C ASN A 170 -5.31 -27.10 22.23
N ASN A 171 -4.91 -26.53 21.09
CA ASN A 171 -5.71 -25.59 20.29
C ASN A 171 -6.15 -24.32 21.05
N LYS A 172 -5.40 -23.91 22.08
CA LYS A 172 -5.68 -22.70 22.83
C LYS A 172 -4.99 -21.50 22.19
N ILE A 173 -5.70 -20.39 22.04
CA ILE A 173 -5.11 -19.14 21.53
C ILE A 173 -4.33 -18.42 22.63
N ALA A 174 -3.22 -17.77 22.26
CA ALA A 174 -2.46 -16.90 23.14
C ALA A 174 -2.26 -15.53 22.48
N TYR A 175 -2.39 -14.47 23.28
CA TYR A 175 -2.14 -13.10 22.85
C TYR A 175 -0.66 -12.76 23.05
N ASP A 176 -0.02 -12.26 21.99
CA ASP A 176 1.39 -11.89 21.96
C ASP A 176 1.74 -10.78 22.96
N GLY A 177 0.88 -9.76 23.08
CA GLY A 177 1.11 -8.57 23.92
C GLY A 177 0.97 -8.80 25.42
N PHE A 178 0.65 -10.02 25.87
CA PHE A 178 0.70 -10.37 27.30
C PHE A 178 2.06 -10.94 27.73
N SER A 179 2.99 -11.18 26.81
CA SER A 179 4.35 -11.56 27.19
C SER A 179 5.20 -10.32 27.42
N GLU A 180 5.77 -10.19 28.61
CA GLU A 180 6.73 -9.11 28.96
C GLU A 180 7.94 -9.08 28.02
N ALA A 181 8.26 -10.21 27.38
CA ALA A 181 9.42 -10.37 26.53
C ALA A 181 9.22 -9.88 25.07
N GLY A 182 8.00 -9.59 24.62
CA GLY A 182 7.75 -9.02 23.27
C GLY A 182 8.12 -9.91 22.06
N PHE A 183 8.62 -11.13 22.26
CA PHE A 183 9.13 -12.03 21.20
C PHE A 183 8.06 -12.85 20.46
N ARG A 184 6.77 -12.51 20.60
CA ARG A 184 5.65 -13.40 20.21
C ARG A 184 4.86 -12.94 18.99
N VAL A 185 5.33 -11.95 18.24
CA VAL A 185 4.66 -11.54 17.00
C VAL A 185 5.02 -12.51 15.88
N LEU A 186 3.99 -13.07 15.24
CA LEU A 186 4.12 -14.08 14.19
C LEU A 186 4.80 -13.48 12.94
N PRO A 187 5.89 -14.09 12.43
CA PRO A 187 6.53 -13.66 11.18
C PRO A 187 5.58 -13.58 9.99
N HIS A 188 4.54 -14.41 9.98
CA HIS A 188 3.47 -14.44 8.98
C HIS A 188 2.70 -13.13 8.88
N VAL A 189 2.40 -12.50 10.03
CA VAL A 189 1.61 -11.27 10.06
C VAL A 189 2.44 -10.08 9.61
N ILE A 190 3.71 -10.05 10.01
CA ILE A 190 4.67 -9.04 9.56
C ILE A 190 4.90 -9.17 8.05
N SER A 191 5.11 -10.39 7.56
CA SER A 191 5.35 -10.64 6.14
C SER A 191 4.14 -10.27 5.28
N LEU A 192 2.95 -10.65 5.72
CA LEU A 192 1.70 -10.22 5.09
C LEU A 192 1.58 -8.69 5.06
N SER A 193 1.89 -8.02 6.17
CA SER A 193 1.84 -6.56 6.26
C SER A 193 2.80 -5.91 5.26
N TYR A 194 4.03 -6.42 5.14
CA TYR A 194 4.99 -5.93 4.15
C TYR A 194 4.56 -6.17 2.70
N ALA A 195 3.98 -7.34 2.38
CA ALA A 195 3.44 -7.58 1.04
C ALA A 195 2.30 -6.60 0.69
N ILE A 196 1.42 -6.29 1.66
CA ILE A 196 0.38 -5.26 1.48
C ILE A 196 1.03 -3.90 1.27
N ILE A 197 1.95 -3.47 2.13
CA ILE A 197 2.66 -2.18 2.01
C ILE A 197 3.36 -2.07 0.65
N ALA A 198 4.02 -3.13 0.18
CA ALA A 198 4.66 -3.16 -1.13
C ALA A 198 3.67 -2.89 -2.27
N ALA A 199 2.51 -3.56 -2.24
CA ALA A 199 1.45 -3.34 -3.22
C ALA A 199 0.89 -1.91 -3.16
N LEU A 200 0.73 -1.35 -1.96
CA LEU A 200 0.23 0.02 -1.78
C LEU A 200 1.24 1.08 -2.21
N ILE A 201 2.53 0.90 -1.93
CA ILE A 201 3.59 1.79 -2.43
C ILE A 201 3.61 1.79 -3.96
N LYS A 202 3.55 0.60 -4.58
CA LYS A 202 3.50 0.50 -6.06
C LYS A 202 2.28 1.23 -6.62
N ARG A 203 1.10 1.04 -6.01
CA ARG A 203 -0.13 1.76 -6.39
C ARG A 203 0.02 3.28 -6.19
N PHE A 204 0.62 3.72 -5.09
CA PHE A 204 0.87 5.13 -4.83
C PHE A 204 1.71 5.76 -5.94
N VAL A 205 2.83 5.13 -6.29
CA VAL A 205 3.73 5.60 -7.36
C VAL A 205 2.98 5.70 -8.70
N THR A 206 2.24 4.65 -9.07
CA THR A 206 1.39 4.61 -10.26
C THR A 206 0.37 5.77 -10.31
N ILE A 207 -0.28 6.09 -9.18
CA ILE A 207 -1.25 7.18 -9.12
C ILE A 207 -0.55 8.54 -9.16
N ALA A 208 0.57 8.71 -8.45
CA ALA A 208 1.37 9.93 -8.45
C ALA A 208 1.91 10.26 -9.85
N GLU A 209 2.31 9.22 -10.61
CA GLU A 209 2.73 9.34 -12.01
C GLU A 209 1.58 9.81 -12.90
N ASN A 210 0.45 9.11 -12.86
CA ASN A 210 -0.72 9.43 -13.68
C ASN A 210 -1.24 10.84 -13.41
N SER A 211 -1.25 11.24 -12.14
CA SER A 211 -1.68 12.57 -11.70
C SER A 211 -0.62 13.65 -11.85
N GLN A 212 0.52 13.33 -12.47
CA GLN A 212 1.63 14.24 -12.76
C GLN A 212 2.22 14.92 -11.52
N GLN A 213 2.03 14.35 -10.33
CA GLN A 213 2.69 14.84 -9.11
C GLN A 213 4.18 14.46 -9.08
N ILE A 214 4.53 13.34 -9.71
CA ILE A 214 5.92 12.90 -9.92
C ILE A 214 6.06 12.46 -11.37
N ASP A 215 7.08 12.96 -12.06
CA ASP A 215 7.38 12.49 -13.42
C ASP A 215 8.04 11.10 -13.44
N SER A 216 7.93 10.41 -14.57
CA SER A 216 8.45 9.04 -14.75
C SER A 216 9.97 8.93 -14.55
N ALA A 217 10.73 9.98 -14.89
CA ALA A 217 12.19 9.97 -14.73
C ALA A 217 12.56 10.01 -13.25
N LYS A 218 11.91 10.88 -12.48
CA LYS A 218 12.06 10.97 -11.03
C LYS A 218 11.63 9.69 -10.33
N ILE A 219 10.55 9.04 -10.79
CA ILE A 219 10.15 7.71 -10.27
C ILE A 219 11.26 6.68 -10.50
N CYS A 220 11.82 6.63 -11.70
CA CYS A 220 12.95 5.74 -12.00
C CYS A 220 14.14 6.01 -11.07
N ASP A 221 14.48 7.29 -10.84
CA ASP A 221 15.56 7.70 -9.94
C ASP A 221 15.28 7.29 -8.49
N ILE A 222 14.05 7.47 -8.00
CA ILE A 222 13.65 7.06 -6.65
C ILE A 222 13.86 5.56 -6.46
N TRP A 223 13.39 4.74 -7.40
CA TRP A 223 13.57 3.29 -7.33
C TRP A 223 15.05 2.91 -7.42
N ALA A 224 15.79 3.44 -8.39
CA ALA A 224 17.20 3.15 -8.56
C ALA A 224 18.04 3.55 -7.33
N ALA A 225 17.72 4.66 -6.69
CA ALA A 225 18.39 5.10 -5.48
C ALA A 225 17.99 4.26 -4.25
N SER A 226 16.80 3.66 -4.24
CA SER A 226 16.26 2.99 -3.04
C SER A 226 16.61 1.52 -2.95
N LEU A 227 16.63 0.81 -4.09
CA LEU A 227 16.80 -0.64 -4.11
C LEU A 227 18.25 -1.05 -3.87
N GLU A 228 18.45 -2.08 -3.04
CA GLU A 228 19.77 -2.63 -2.81
C GLU A 228 20.23 -3.42 -4.06
N ARG A 229 21.53 -3.35 -4.37
CA ARG A 229 22.09 -4.02 -5.56
C ARG A 229 22.03 -5.54 -5.46
N GLU A 230 22.15 -6.05 -4.24
CA GLU A 230 22.09 -7.47 -3.94
C GLU A 230 20.80 -7.75 -3.18
N THR A 231 20.07 -8.78 -3.60
CA THR A 231 18.93 -9.29 -2.83
C THR A 231 19.42 -10.36 -1.87
N VAL A 232 18.90 -10.36 -0.65
CA VAL A 232 19.16 -11.45 0.29
C VAL A 232 18.75 -12.79 -0.33
N PRO A 233 19.52 -13.87 -0.12
CA PRO A 233 19.17 -15.16 -0.68
C PRO A 233 17.93 -15.72 0.03
N ARG A 234 16.96 -16.22 -0.75
CA ARG A 234 15.84 -17.01 -0.22
C ARG A 234 16.37 -18.40 0.15
N ARG A 235 16.46 -18.70 1.45
CA ARG A 235 16.90 -20.01 1.96
C ARG A 235 15.75 -21.01 1.99
N PHE A 236 14.53 -20.54 2.16
CA PHE A 236 13.31 -21.35 2.18
C PHE A 236 12.32 -20.93 1.08
N GLY A 237 11.94 -21.88 0.22
CA GLY A 237 11.03 -21.65 -0.89
C GLY A 237 10.90 -22.87 -1.81
N PRO A 238 10.12 -22.78 -2.89
CA PRO A 238 9.90 -23.91 -3.78
C PRO A 238 11.24 -24.35 -4.41
N ARG A 239 11.51 -25.66 -4.43
CA ARG A 239 12.74 -26.22 -4.99
C ARG A 239 12.87 -25.90 -6.50
N PRO A 240 14.07 -26.04 -7.10
CA PRO A 240 14.20 -25.98 -8.56
C PRO A 240 13.20 -26.93 -9.23
N GLY A 241 12.28 -26.39 -10.05
CA GLY A 241 11.23 -27.15 -10.73
C GLY A 241 9.80 -26.98 -10.17
N GLN A 242 9.60 -26.27 -9.05
CA GLN A 242 8.26 -25.82 -8.66
C GLN A 242 7.95 -24.50 -9.37
N VAL A 243 6.92 -24.53 -10.21
CA VAL A 243 6.42 -23.35 -10.93
C VAL A 243 6.03 -22.29 -9.91
N LEU A 244 6.77 -21.17 -9.88
CA LEU A 244 6.30 -19.94 -9.27
C LEU A 244 4.89 -19.69 -9.80
N ARG A 245 3.89 -19.62 -8.92
CA ARG A 245 2.66 -18.92 -9.30
C ARG A 245 3.10 -17.48 -9.50
N SER A 246 3.26 -17.10 -10.77
CA SER A 246 3.56 -15.73 -11.15
C SER A 246 2.60 -14.81 -10.42
N ALA A 247 3.13 -13.74 -9.83
CA ALA A 247 2.33 -12.68 -9.25
C ALA A 247 1.21 -12.32 -10.25
N PRO A 248 -0.07 -12.31 -9.85
CA PRO A 248 -0.97 -11.43 -10.56
C PRO A 248 -0.43 -10.02 -10.29
N ILE A 249 -0.47 -9.17 -11.32
CA ILE A 249 -0.16 -7.74 -11.26
C ILE A 249 1.27 -7.39 -11.65
N ALA A 250 1.52 -7.45 -12.96
CA ALA A 250 2.23 -6.36 -13.61
C ALA A 250 1.26 -5.18 -13.73
N PHE A 251 1.60 -4.03 -13.13
CA PHE A 251 0.94 -2.77 -13.44
C PHE A 251 1.57 -2.25 -14.74
N ASP A 252 0.87 -2.40 -15.86
CA ASP A 252 1.17 -1.63 -17.07
C ASP A 252 0.02 -0.61 -17.21
N LEU A 253 0.37 0.67 -17.05
CA LEU A 253 -0.48 1.80 -17.35
C LEU A 253 -0.11 2.24 -18.76
N ARG A 254 -0.89 1.80 -19.74
CA ARG A 254 -0.85 2.44 -21.05
C ARG A 254 -2.00 3.44 -21.05
N LEU A 255 -1.64 4.71 -21.16
CA LEU A 255 -2.56 5.71 -21.68
C LEU A 255 -2.84 5.27 -23.12
N ASP A 256 -4.11 5.07 -23.45
CA ASP A 256 -4.50 4.94 -24.85
C ASP A 256 -4.07 6.25 -25.53
N GLU A 257 -3.02 6.19 -26.35
CA GLU A 257 -2.82 7.20 -27.40
C GLU A 257 -3.90 6.97 -28.45
N ASP A 258 -4.57 8.07 -28.83
CA ASP A 258 -5.77 8.16 -29.69
C ASP A 258 -5.90 7.12 -30.83
#